data_AF-A0A2D9YDT5-F1
#
_entry.id   AF-A0A2D9YDT5-F1
#
_cell.length_a   1.000
_cell.length_b   1.000
_cell.length_c   1.000
_cell.angle_alpha   90.00
_cell.angle_beta   90.00
_cell.angle_gamma   90.00
#
_symmetry.space_group_name_H-M   'P 1'
#
loop_
_entity.id
_entity.type
_entity.pdbx_description
1 polymer ?
#
loop_
_entity_poly.entity_id
_entity_poly.type
_entity_poly.pdbx_seq_one_letter_code
_entity_poly.pdbx_strand_id
1 'polypeptide(L)' 'SYELTAIDLLDKRARYLGLETIVVGDDYLFYRDAYFQSREFEINDGLVEDDFDDFDDLEFDN' A
#
# COMPACT_ATOMS: atom_id res chain seq x y z
N SER A 1 2.16 2.33 38.37
CA SER A 1 1.17 2.40 37.29
C SER A 1 1.91 2.35 35.96
N TYR A 2 2.33 1.14 35.55
CA TYR A 2 3.14 0.93 34.33
C TYR A 2 2.37 0.16 33.24
N GLU A 3 1.22 -0.43 33.60
CA GLU A 3 0.33 -1.15 32.67
C GLU A 3 -0.18 -0.26 31.53
N LEU A 4 -0.61 0.97 31.85
CA LEU A 4 -1.11 1.91 30.84
C LEU A 4 -0.02 2.29 29.83
N THR A 5 1.23 2.41 30.27
CA THR A 5 2.36 2.75 29.40
C THR A 5 2.77 1.59 28.50
N ALA A 6 2.69 0.35 29.00
CA ALA A 6 2.98 -0.85 28.22
C ALA A 6 1.94 -1.06 27.10
N ILE A 7 0.66 -0.82 27.40
CA ILE A 7 -0.43 -0.91 26.42
C ILE A 7 -0.29 0.17 25.34
N ASP A 8 0.01 1.42 25.72
CA ASP A 8 0.21 2.52 24.76
C ASP A 8 1.41 2.29 23.83
N LEU A 9 2.48 1.67 24.34
CA LEU A 9 3.63 1.30 23.52
C LEU A 9 3.32 0.21 22.49
N LEU A 10 2.56 -0.81 22.91
CA LEU A 10 2.10 -1.89 22.02
C LEU A 10 1.16 -1.36 20.94
N ASP A 11 0.21 -0.49 21.30
CA ASP A 11 -0.73 0.14 20.39
C ASP A 11 -0.01 1.02 19.34
N LYS A 12 1.00 1.79 19.76
CA LYS A 12 1.87 2.54 18.81
C LYS A 12 2.57 1.62 17.83
N ARG A 13 3.18 0.53 18.31
CA ARG A 13 3.85 -0.47 17.46
C ARG A 13 2.90 -1.11 16.46
N ALA A 14 1.69 -1.50 16.90
CA ALA A 14 0.68 -2.11 16.05
C ALA A 14 0.23 -1.18 14.91
N ARG A 15 0.03 0.12 15.20
CA ARG A 15 -0.29 1.12 14.17
C ARG A 15 0.82 1.28 13.13
N TYR A 16 2.09 1.34 13.57
CA TYR A 16 3.22 1.45 12.64
C TYR A 16 3.39 0.19 11.79
N LEU A 17 3.22 -0.99 12.38
CA LEU A 17 3.30 -2.27 11.66
C LEU A 17 2.18 -2.42 10.62
N GLY A 18 0.99 -1.85 10.88
CA GLY A 18 -0.10 -1.80 9.90
C GLY A 18 0.13 -0.78 8.78
N LEU A 19 0.89 0.29 9.03
CA LEU A 19 1.23 1.31 8.02
C LEU A 19 2.33 0.84 7.06
N GLU A 20 3.28 0.04 7.53
CA GLU A 20 4.28 -0.62 6.68
C GLU A 20 3.63 -1.58 5.67
N THR A 21 2.42 -2.08 5.94
CA THR A 21 1.71 -3.01 5.05
C THR A 21 0.99 -2.34 3.88
N ILE A 22 0.75 -1.02 3.94
CA ILE A 22 0.02 -0.30 2.87
C ILE A 22 0.90 -0.15 1.62
N VAL A 23 2.23 -0.13 1.79
CA VAL A 23 3.18 -0.26 0.69
C VAL A 23 3.57 -1.73 0.59
N VAL A 24 2.83 -2.49 -0.20
CA VAL A 24 3.16 -3.89 -0.46
C VAL A 24 4.34 -3.93 -1.44
N GLY A 25 5.55 -4.20 -0.94
CA GLY A 25 6.75 -4.44 -1.77
C GLY A 25 7.84 -3.37 -1.65
N ASP A 26 8.37 -2.93 -2.79
CA ASP A 26 9.45 -1.93 -2.86
C ASP A 26 8.86 -0.52 -3.06
N ASP A 27 9.14 0.37 -2.11
CA ASP A 27 8.72 1.78 -2.13
C ASP A 27 9.02 2.47 -3.48
N TYR A 28 10.18 2.19 -4.09
CA TYR A 28 10.56 2.78 -5.37
C TYR A 28 9.64 2.32 -6.50
N LEU A 29 9.26 1.05 -6.52
CA LEU A 29 8.34 0.51 -7.52
C LEU A 29 6.96 1.15 -7.37
N PHE A 30 6.46 1.28 -6.13
CA PHE A 30 5.18 1.93 -5.85
C PHE A 30 5.12 3.37 -6.38
N TYR A 31 6.11 4.20 -6.03
CA TYR A 31 6.14 5.60 -6.50
C TYR A 31 6.32 5.71 -8.01
N ARG A 32 7.12 4.82 -8.61
CA ARG A 32 7.33 4.77 -10.05
C ARG A 32 6.04 4.42 -10.79
N ASP A 33 5.34 3.39 -10.32
CA ASP A 33 4.14 2.88 -10.99
C ASP A 33 2.97 3.87 -10.82
N ALA A 34 2.85 4.54 -9.67
CA ALA A 34 1.89 5.63 -9.46
C ALA A 34 2.16 6.83 -10.40
N TYR A 35 3.44 7.18 -10.60
CA TYR A 35 3.81 8.23 -11.55
C TYR A 35 3.43 7.85 -12.99
N PHE A 36 3.74 6.62 -13.42
CA PHE A 36 3.36 6.17 -14.76
C PHE A 36 1.84 6.12 -14.94
N GLN A 37 1.07 5.63 -13.97
CA GLN A 37 -0.40 5.65 -14.02
C GLN A 37 -0.94 7.07 -14.16
N SER A 38 -0.44 8.04 -13.38
CA SER A 38 -0.89 9.44 -13.49
C SER A 38 -0.58 10.06 -14.86
N ARG A 39 0.59 9.75 -15.43
CA ARG A 39 0.99 10.26 -16.75
C ARG A 39 0.17 9.64 -17.88
N GLU A 40 -0.05 8.34 -17.84
CA GLU A 40 -0.88 7.65 -18.84
C GLU A 40 -2.34 8.11 -18.74
N PHE A 41 -2.85 8.36 -17.53
CA PHE A 41 -4.17 8.99 -17.32
C PHE A 41 -4.27 10.35 -18.01
N GLU A 42 -3.27 11.21 -17.85
CA GLU A 42 -3.22 12.53 -18.49
C GLU A 42 -3.11 12.44 -20.02
N ILE A 43 -2.37 11.46 -20.54
CA ILE A 43 -2.20 11.25 -21.99
C ILE A 43 -3.47 10.68 -22.63
N ASN A 44 -4.16 9.79 -21.94
CA ASN A 44 -5.36 9.10 -22.42
C ASN A 44 -6.65 9.90 -22.12
N ASP A 45 -6.55 11.20 -21.85
CA ASP A 45 -7.68 12.10 -21.54
C ASP A 45 -8.59 11.57 -20.41
N GLY A 46 -8.00 10.85 -19.45
CA GLY A 46 -8.69 10.26 -18.31
C GLY A 46 -9.36 8.90 -18.56
N LEU A 47 -9.11 8.27 -19.71
CA LEU A 47 -9.49 6.87 -19.94
C LEU A 47 -8.48 5.95 -19.23
N VAL A 48 -8.95 5.21 -18.24
CA VAL A 48 -8.17 4.20 -17.51
C VAL A 48 -8.60 2.83 -18.04
N GLU A 49 -7.67 2.05 -18.59
CA GLU A 49 -7.84 0.60 -18.70
C GLU A 49 -7.71 0.02 -17.29
N ASP A 50 -8.80 -0.57 -16.80
CA ASP A 50 -8.88 -1.14 -15.47
C ASP A 50 -8.28 -2.56 -15.49
N ASP A 51 -6.96 -2.65 -15.31
CA ASP A 51 -6.24 -3.92 -15.17
C ASP A 51 -6.15 -4.35 -13.69
N PHE A 52 -6.89 -3.69 -12.79
CA PHE A 52 -6.83 -3.96 -11.34
C PHE A 52 -7.46 -5.31 -10.97
N ASP A 53 -8.28 -5.88 -11.84
CA ASP A 53 -8.88 -7.21 -11.69
C ASP A 53 -7.82 -8.35 -11.65
N ASP A 54 -6.62 -8.13 -12.21
CA ASP A 54 -5.52 -9.13 -12.21
C ASP A 54 -4.74 -9.17 -10.88
N PHE A 55 -4.92 -8.20 -9.98
CA PHE A 55 -4.27 -8.18 -8.67
C PHE A 55 -4.90 -9.14 -7.66
N ASP A 56 -6.19 -9.47 -7.82
CA ASP A 56 -6.90 -10.44 -6.99
C ASP A 56 -6.45 -11.89 -7.29
N ASP A 57 -5.91 -12.13 -8.48
CA ASP A 57 -5.34 -13.43 -8.92
C ASP A 57 -3.88 -13.63 -8.47
N LEU A 58 -3.27 -12.67 -7.77
CA LEU A 58 -2.05 -12.88 -6.98
C LEU A 58 -2.42 -13.66 -5.70
N GLU A 59 -2.90 -14.89 -5.90
CA GLU A 59 -3.08 -15.89 -4.88
C GLU A 59 -1.72 -16.06 -4.19
N PHE A 60 -1.55 -15.46 -3.01
CA PHE A 60 -0.40 -15.71 -2.15
C PHE A 60 -0.45 -17.19 -1.78
N ASP A 61 0.25 -18.01 -2.56
CA ASP A 61 0.43 -19.43 -2.27
C ASP A 61 1.04 -19.54 -0.87
N ASN A 62 0.31 -20.24 0.01
CA ASN A 62 0.55 -20.35 1.46
C ASN A 62 1.85 -21.07 1.79
#